data_AF-A0A7V9FC82-F1
#
_entry.id   AF-A0A7V9FC82-F1
#
_cell.length_a   1.000
_cell.length_b   1.000
_cell.length_c   1.000
_cell.angle_alpha   90.00
_cell.angle_beta   90.00
_cell.angle_gamma   90.00
#
_symmetry.space_group_name_H-M   'P 1'
#
loop_
_entity.id
_entity.type
_entity.pdbx_description
1 polymer ?
#
loop_
_entity_poly.entity_id
_entity_poly.type
_entity_poly.pdbx_seq_one_letter_code
_entity_poly.pdbx_strand_id
1 'polypeptide(L)' 'MESGVLDKPNPHCGDPPPEGLLEGIRLFNEGQFYECHHALEDIWKAEREPIRYLYQGILQIG' A
#
# COMPACT_ATOMS: atom_id res chain seq x y z
N MET A 1 -20.19 27.88 -7.57
CA MET A 1 -20.16 26.57 -8.26
C MET A 1 -19.47 25.62 -7.31
N GLU A 2 -20.19 24.60 -6.87
CA GLU A 2 -19.85 23.74 -5.73
C GLU A 2 -18.50 23.05 -5.89
N SER A 3 -17.66 23.17 -4.86
CA SER A 3 -16.46 22.35 -4.67
C SER A 3 -16.89 20.94 -4.28
N GLY A 4 -17.25 20.11 -5.26
CA GLY A 4 -17.79 18.76 -5.07
C GLY A 4 -16.75 17.64 -5.07
N VAL A 5 -15.50 17.89 -4.63
CA VAL A 5 -14.40 16.92 -4.78
C VAL A 5 -13.94 16.25 -3.47
N LEU A 6 -14.33 16.74 -2.29
CA LEU A 6 -13.74 16.27 -1.03
C LEU A 6 -14.78 15.96 0.04
N ASP A 7 -15.56 14.88 -0.11
CA ASP A 7 -16.09 14.16 1.08
C ASP A 7 -16.71 12.79 0.74
N LYS A 8 -15.95 11.89 0.13
CA LYS A 8 -16.28 10.46 0.22
C LYS A 8 -15.13 9.78 0.94
N PRO A 9 -15.29 9.37 2.21
CA PRO A 9 -14.25 8.58 2.87
C PRO A 9 -13.98 7.36 2.01
N ASN A 10 -12.69 7.01 1.85
CA ASN A 10 -12.33 5.79 1.14
C ASN A 10 -13.07 4.64 1.85
N PRO A 11 -13.96 3.91 1.15
CA PRO A 11 -14.80 2.88 1.77
C PRO A 11 -13.95 1.78 2.43
N HIS A 12 -12.69 1.66 2.03
CA HIS A 12 -11.74 0.66 2.50
C HIS A 12 -10.92 1.11 3.72
N CYS A 13 -11.11 2.32 4.25
CA CYS A 13 -10.39 2.77 5.45
C CYS A 13 -10.69 1.92 6.70
N GLY A 14 -11.81 1.19 6.73
CA GLY A 14 -12.16 0.27 7.82
C GLY A 14 -11.76 -1.18 7.57
N ASP A 15 -11.26 -1.50 6.37
CA ASP A 15 -10.91 -2.88 6.01
C ASP A 15 -9.59 -3.29 6.69
N PRO A 16 -9.44 -4.58 7.04
CA PRO A 16 -8.16 -5.07 7.52
C PRO A 16 -7.08 -4.88 6.44
N PRO A 17 -5.84 -4.53 6.83
CA PRO A 17 -4.75 -4.43 5.89
C PRO A 17 -4.47 -5.79 5.22
N PRO A 18 -4.06 -5.81 3.95
CA PRO A 18 -3.66 -7.05 3.28
C PRO A 18 -2.54 -7.76 4.04
N GLU A 19 -2.56 -9.09 4.08
CA GLU A 19 -1.55 -9.88 4.79
C GLU A 19 -0.13 -9.58 4.31
N GLY A 20 0.07 -9.42 2.99
CA GLY A 20 1.37 -9.04 2.43
C GLY A 20 1.88 -7.69 2.94
N LEU A 21 0.98 -6.74 3.23
CA LEU A 21 1.36 -5.44 3.77
C LEU A 21 1.85 -5.58 5.21
N LEU A 22 1.17 -6.39 6.01
CA LEU A 22 1.61 -6.69 7.39
C LEU A 22 2.98 -7.37 7.40
N GLU A 23 3.22 -8.30 6.47
CA GLU A 23 4.51 -8.96 6.33
C GLU A 23 5.62 -7.99 5.90
N GLY A 24 5.34 -7.11 4.92
CA GLY A 24 6.28 -6.06 4.52
C GLY A 24 6.67 -5.14 5.69
N ILE A 25 5.69 -4.74 6.51
CA ILE A 25 5.94 -3.94 7.72
C ILE A 25 6.83 -4.70 8.72
N ARG A 26 6.56 -5.99 8.94
CA ARG A 26 7.37 -6.83 9.84
C ARG A 26 8.82 -6.93 9.35
N LEU A 27 9.02 -7.25 8.07
CA LEU A 27 10.33 -7.34 7.43
C LEU A 27 11.10 -6.03 7.50
N PHE A 28 10.44 -4.90 7.24
CA PHE A 28 11.03 -3.57 7.37
C PHE A 28 11.52 -3.30 8.80
N ASN A 29 10.69 -3.60 9.80
CA ASN A 29 11.03 -3.39 11.21
C ASN A 29 12.21 -4.27 11.68
N GLU A 30 12.44 -5.40 11.01
CA GLU A 30 13.57 -6.30 11.24
C GLU A 30 14.83 -5.93 10.43
N GLY A 31 14.78 -4.89 9.60
CA GLY A 31 15.87 -4.48 8.73
C GLY A 31 16.05 -5.35 7.49
N GLN A 32 15.09 -6.23 7.19
CA GLN A 32 15.05 -7.08 6.00
C GLN A 32 14.47 -6.29 4.80
N PHE A 33 15.19 -5.26 4.37
CA PHE A 33 14.68 -4.29 3.40
C PHE A 33 14.46 -4.88 2.01
N TYR A 34 15.30 -5.83 1.58
CA TYR A 34 15.16 -6.48 0.28
C TYR A 34 13.91 -7.34 0.21
N GLU A 35 13.67 -8.15 1.25
CA GLU A 35 12.51 -9.01 1.40
C GLU A 35 11.23 -8.18 1.54
N CYS A 36 11.29 -7.08 2.29
CA CYS A 36 10.20 -6.10 2.37
C CYS A 36 9.86 -5.55 0.98
N HIS A 37 10.87 -5.11 0.21
CA HIS A 37 10.67 -4.60 -1.14
C HIS A 37 9.97 -5.63 -2.02
N HIS A 38 10.43 -6.88 -1.99
CA HIS A 38 9.82 -7.96 -2.78
C HIS A 38 8.37 -8.25 -2.35
N ALA A 39 8.09 -8.29 -1.05
CA ALA A 39 6.73 -8.49 -0.53
C ALA A 39 5.77 -7.37 -0.98
N LEU A 40 6.23 -6.12 -0.96
CA LEU A 40 5.43 -4.98 -1.44
C LEU A 40 5.28 -4.97 -2.97
N GLU A 41 6.28 -5.44 -3.72
CA GLU A 41 6.22 -5.57 -5.17
C GLU A 41 5.17 -6.60 -5.61
N ASP A 42 5.05 -7.71 -4.90
CA ASP A 42 4.03 -8.74 -5.16
C ASP A 42 2.61 -8.18 -5.00
N ILE A 43 2.36 -7.39 -3.94
CA ILE A 43 1.09 -6.71 -3.73
C ILE A 43 0.82 -5.72 -4.87
N TRP A 44 1.81 -4.91 -5.23
CA TRP A 44 1.69 -3.92 -6.29
C TRP A 44 1.38 -4.55 -7.66
N LYS A 45 2.00 -5.68 -7.99
CA LYS A 45 1.73 -6.44 -9.23
C LYS A 45 0.32 -7.00 -9.25
N ALA A 46 -0.20 -7.43 -8.11
CA ALA A 46 -1.55 -7.99 -7.98
C ALA A 46 -2.66 -6.90 -7.98
N GLU A 47 -2.39 -5.73 -7.42
CA GLU A 47 -3.37 -4.66 -7.21
C GLU A 47 -3.81 -3.96 -8.50
N ARG A 48 -5.14 -3.82 -8.62
CA ARG A 48 -5.84 -3.23 -9.78
C ARG A 48 -6.50 -1.90 -9.45
N GLU A 49 -6.78 -1.64 -8.18
CA GLU A 49 -7.39 -0.41 -7.71
C GLU A 49 -6.36 0.72 -7.55
N PRO A 50 -6.81 1.99 -7.45
CA PRO A 50 -5.91 3.15 -7.33
C PRO A 50 -4.92 3.10 -6.16
N ILE A 51 -5.18 2.29 -5.13
CA ILE A 51 -4.24 2.08 -4.01
C ILE A 51 -2.88 1.54 -4.46
N ARG A 52 -2.78 0.91 -5.65
CA ARG A 52 -1.48 0.52 -6.26
C ARG A 52 -0.46 1.65 -6.31
N TYR A 53 -0.88 2.90 -6.44
CA TYR A 53 0.03 4.04 -6.51
C TYR A 53 0.70 4.34 -5.16
N LEU A 54 0.07 3.97 -4.05
CA LEU A 54 0.71 4.01 -2.73
C LEU A 54 1.88 3.02 -2.70
N TYR A 55 1.65 1.77 -3.09
CA TYR A 55 2.71 0.75 -3.13
C TYR A 55 3.82 1.15 -4.11
N GLN A 56 3.49 1.69 -5.28
CA GLN A 56 4.48 2.19 -6.24
C GLN A 56 5.35 3.30 -5.64
N GLY A 57 4.75 4.26 -4.93
CA GLY A 57 5.49 5.34 -4.28
C GLY A 57 6.44 4.83 -3.19
N ILE A 58 6.01 3.86 -2.39
CA ILE A 58 6.86 3.23 -1.38
C ILE A 58 8.03 2.49 -2.05
N LEU A 59 7.77 1.69 -3.09
CA LEU A 59 8.77 0.92 -3.82
C LEU A 59 9.83 1.79 -4.53
N GLN A 60 9.49 3.01 -4.93
CA GLN A 60 10.44 3.92 -5.61
C GLN A 60 11.40 4.63 -4.64
N ILE A 61 11.01 4.77 -3.36
CA ILE A 61 11.81 5.45 -2.34
C ILE A 61 12.65 4.45 -1.54
N GLY A 62 12.08 3.26 -1.28
CA GLY A 62 12.66 2.20 -0.45
C GLY A 62 13.96 1.63 -0.97
#